data_AF-A0A949M793-F1
#
_entry.id   AF-A0A949M793-F1
#
_cell.length_a   1.000
_cell.length_b   1.000
_cell.length_c   1.000
_cell.angle_alpha   90.00
_cell.angle_beta   90.00
_cell.angle_gamma   90.00
#
_symmetry.space_group_name_H-M   'P 1'
#
loop_
_entity.id
_entity.type
_entity.pdbx_description
1 polymer ?
#
loop_
_entity_poly.entity_id
_entity_poly.type
_entity_poly.pdbx_seq_one_letter_code
_entity_poly.pdbx_strand_id
1 'polypeptide(L)'
;MSTMLTYLAAIVVGCPILTLVILGLSGLLHRPLPEAWVDRLTKFHVTVGLLATLGILGIMILTDHPMEVMDLGNFVEIGQEHFHFHLEFIFDRLSVPMVLMTFVLVGVIGSFANIYLQGDAGYYRFFVCFSMFLVGLLFAFLAGTIETLFLGWELVGLSSALLIAYFHERKAPVENGLRVWGIYRVADAAFLMA
;
A
#
# COMPACT_ATOMS: atom_id res chain seq x y z
N MET A 1 -26.28 6.44 -2.00
CA MET A 1 -25.06 7.20 -2.29
C MET A 1 -23.92 6.77 -1.37
N SER A 2 -24.13 6.70 -0.05
CA SER A 2 -23.17 6.13 0.92
C SER A 2 -22.69 4.74 0.52
N THR A 3 -23.61 3.84 0.17
CA THR A 3 -23.26 2.47 -0.27
C THR A 3 -22.31 2.46 -1.47
N MET A 4 -22.42 3.42 -2.40
CA MET A 4 -21.54 3.51 -3.56
C MET A 4 -20.13 3.97 -3.17
N LEU A 5 -20.02 4.95 -2.27
CA LEU A 5 -18.74 5.39 -1.72
C LEU A 5 -18.04 4.25 -0.97
N THR A 6 -18.76 3.50 -0.15
CA THR A 6 -18.21 2.34 0.55
C THR A 6 -17.67 1.28 -0.42
N TYR A 7 -18.37 0.99 -1.52
CA TYR A 7 -17.86 0.06 -2.53
C TYR A 7 -16.62 0.59 -3.25
N LEU A 8 -16.57 1.88 -3.59
CA LEU A 8 -15.39 2.48 -4.20
C LEU A 8 -14.20 2.49 -3.24
N ALA A 9 -14.43 2.80 -1.97
CA ALA A 9 -13.42 2.75 -0.91
C ALA A 9 -12.85 1.32 -0.76
N ALA A 10 -13.72 0.31 -0.73
CA ALA A 10 -13.32 -1.09 -0.70
C ALA A 10 -12.51 -1.49 -1.94
N ILE A 11 -12.81 -0.94 -3.12
CA ILE A 11 -12.02 -1.18 -4.34
C ILE A 11 -10.63 -0.54 -4.24
N VAL A 12 -10.55 0.71 -3.76
CA VAL A 12 -9.30 1.46 -3.61
C VAL A 12 -8.29 0.71 -2.75
N VAL A 13 -8.74 0.13 -1.64
CA VAL A 13 -7.86 -0.59 -0.70
C VAL A 13 -7.74 -2.07 -1.08
N GLY A 14 -8.86 -2.72 -1.39
CA GLY A 14 -8.93 -4.16 -1.63
C GLY A 14 -8.21 -4.61 -2.89
N CYS A 15 -8.29 -3.85 -3.98
CA CYS A 15 -7.66 -4.27 -5.24
C CYS A 15 -6.11 -4.33 -5.15
N PRO A 16 -5.42 -3.32 -4.58
CA PRO A 16 -4.00 -3.40 -4.31
C PRO A 16 -3.59 -4.53 -3.35
N ILE A 17 -4.35 -4.74 -2.27
CA ILE A 17 -4.11 -5.86 -1.35
C ILE A 17 -4.21 -7.20 -2.08
N LEU A 18 -5.25 -7.39 -2.89
CA LEU A 18 -5.43 -8.63 -3.66
C LEU A 18 -4.25 -8.88 -4.61
N THR A 19 -3.78 -7.86 -5.32
CA THR A 19 -2.58 -7.99 -6.17
C THR A 19 -1.35 -8.37 -5.34
N LEU A 20 -1.12 -7.71 -4.20
CA LEU A 20 -0.02 -8.05 -3.31
C LEU A 20 -0.12 -9.49 -2.80
N VAL A 21 -1.31 -9.95 -2.41
CA VAL A 21 -1.54 -11.32 -1.94
C VAL A 21 -1.29 -12.32 -3.06
N ILE A 22 -1.80 -12.06 -4.27
CA ILE A 22 -1.57 -12.92 -5.44
C ILE A 22 -0.07 -13.05 -5.71
N LEU A 23 0.64 -11.92 -5.86
CA LEU A 23 2.08 -11.92 -6.14
C LEU A 23 2.91 -12.46 -4.95
N GLY A 24 2.51 -12.17 -3.71
CA GLY A 24 3.18 -12.66 -2.51
C GLY A 24 3.06 -14.18 -2.40
N LEU A 25 1.85 -14.72 -2.52
CA LEU A 25 1.59 -16.16 -2.41
C LEU A 25 2.22 -16.94 -3.58
N SER A 26 2.12 -16.46 -4.82
CA SER A 26 2.78 -17.16 -5.93
C SER A 26 4.31 -17.15 -5.81
N GLY A 27 4.87 -16.10 -5.20
CA GLY A 27 6.30 -16.05 -4.86
C GLY A 27 6.68 -17.04 -3.77
N LEU A 28 5.92 -17.07 -2.67
CA LEU A 28 6.12 -17.99 -1.54
C LEU A 28 5.97 -19.46 -1.93
N LEU A 29 5.04 -19.77 -2.84
CA LEU A 29 4.85 -21.10 -3.40
C LEU A 29 5.90 -21.47 -4.46
N HIS A 30 6.95 -20.65 -4.65
CA HIS A 30 8.02 -20.85 -5.62
C HIS A 30 7.51 -21.01 -7.06
N ARG A 31 6.38 -20.36 -7.37
CA ARG A 31 5.73 -20.37 -8.69
C ARG A 31 5.50 -18.93 -9.16
N PRO A 32 6.56 -18.15 -9.41
CA PRO A 32 6.42 -16.76 -9.82
C PRO A 32 5.62 -16.65 -11.13
N LEU A 33 4.71 -15.70 -11.17
CA LEU A 33 3.93 -15.41 -12.37
C LEU A 33 4.85 -14.85 -13.48
N PRO A 34 4.53 -15.11 -14.76
CA PRO A 34 5.25 -14.50 -15.89
C PRO A 34 5.19 -12.97 -15.84
N GLU A 35 6.22 -12.30 -16.35
CA GLU A 35 6.32 -10.83 -16.37
C GLU A 35 5.07 -10.16 -16.97
N ALA A 36 4.52 -10.74 -18.05
CA ALA A 36 3.30 -10.23 -18.68
C ALA A 36 2.07 -10.24 -17.75
N TRP A 37 1.95 -11.21 -16.85
CA TRP A 37 0.87 -11.26 -15.86
C TRP A 37 1.11 -10.27 -14.73
N VAL A 38 2.34 -10.14 -14.25
CA VAL A 38 2.73 -9.16 -13.24
C VAL A 38 2.46 -7.74 -13.75
N ASP A 39 2.87 -7.41 -14.98
CA ASP A 39 2.60 -6.11 -15.60
C ASP A 39 1.10 -5.84 -15.72
N ARG A 40 0.32 -6.81 -16.23
CA ARG A 40 -1.14 -6.67 -16.36
C ARG A 40 -1.81 -6.44 -15.01
N LEU A 41 -1.46 -7.23 -13.99
CA LEU A 41 -2.02 -7.07 -12.63
C LEU A 41 -1.63 -5.71 -12.04
N THR A 42 -0.37 -5.30 -12.23
CA THR A 42 0.15 -4.03 -11.70
C THR A 42 -0.45 -2.80 -12.41
N LYS A 43 -0.76 -2.90 -13.71
CA LYS A 43 -1.50 -1.83 -14.40
C LYS A 43 -2.97 -1.84 -14.04
N PHE A 44 -3.56 -3.02 -13.89
CA PHE A 44 -4.98 -3.19 -13.59
C PHE A 44 -5.33 -2.58 -12.23
N HIS A 45 -4.68 -3.02 -11.14
CA HIS A 45 -5.04 -2.51 -9.80
C HIS A 45 -4.77 -1.01 -9.63
N VAL A 46 -3.74 -0.45 -10.29
CA VAL A 46 -3.44 0.99 -10.27
C VAL A 46 -4.51 1.76 -11.03
N THR A 47 -4.89 1.30 -12.23
CA THR A 47 -5.91 1.97 -13.04
C THR A 47 -7.27 1.92 -12.35
N VAL A 48 -7.65 0.75 -11.82
CA VAL A 48 -8.91 0.57 -11.09
C VAL A 48 -8.92 1.43 -9.82
N GLY A 49 -7.84 1.44 -9.04
CA GLY A 49 -7.71 2.27 -7.84
C GLY A 49 -7.76 3.77 -8.16
N LEU A 50 -7.09 4.21 -9.23
CA LEU A 50 -7.12 5.59 -9.70
C LEU A 50 -8.53 6.03 -10.09
N LEU A 51 -9.23 5.23 -10.90
CA LEU A 51 -10.60 5.52 -11.33
C LEU A 51 -11.58 5.51 -10.15
N ALA A 52 -11.42 4.57 -9.21
CA ALA A 52 -12.23 4.53 -8.01
C ALA A 52 -12.01 5.76 -7.12
N THR A 53 -10.75 6.19 -6.95
CA THR A 53 -10.41 7.40 -6.18
C THR A 53 -10.96 8.67 -6.84
N LEU A 54 -10.89 8.78 -8.17
CA LEU A 54 -11.52 9.86 -8.92
C LEU A 54 -13.05 9.85 -8.77
N GLY A 55 -13.66 8.66 -8.75
CA GLY A 55 -15.08 8.49 -8.49
C GLY A 55 -15.48 8.98 -7.09
N ILE A 56 -14.71 8.62 -6.06
CA ILE A 56 -14.89 9.10 -4.67
C ILE A 56 -14.79 10.62 -4.63
N LEU A 57 -13.71 11.19 -5.19
CA LEU A 57 -13.50 12.63 -5.21
C LEU A 57 -14.65 13.36 -5.92
N GLY A 58 -15.09 12.85 -7.07
CA GLY A 58 -16.22 13.41 -7.83
C GLY A 58 -17.52 13.39 -7.03
N ILE A 59 -17.85 12.27 -6.38
CA ILE A 59 -19.04 12.17 -5.53
C ILE A 59 -18.93 13.13 -4.34
N MET A 60 -17.80 13.15 -3.64
CA MET A 60 -17.60 14.03 -2.48
C MET A 60 -17.76 15.51 -2.83
N ILE A 61 -17.25 15.95 -3.99
CA ILE A 61 -17.42 17.33 -4.47
C ILE A 61 -18.87 17.62 -4.86
N LEU A 62 -19.52 16.71 -5.58
CA LEU A 62 -20.89 16.92 -6.09
C LEU A 62 -21.95 16.89 -4.99
N THR A 63 -21.74 16.11 -3.94
CA THR A 63 -22.71 15.94 -2.85
C THR A 63 -22.31 16.69 -1.57
N ASP A 64 -21.20 17.44 -1.60
CA ASP A 64 -20.57 18.07 -0.43
C ASP A 64 -20.40 17.08 0.76
N HIS A 65 -20.07 15.83 0.45
CA HIS A 65 -19.90 14.78 1.47
C HIS A 65 -18.56 15.01 2.19
N PRO A 66 -18.56 15.24 3.52
CA PRO A 66 -17.36 15.69 4.22
C PRO A 66 -16.29 14.60 4.34
N MET A 67 -16.70 13.38 4.64
CA MET A 67 -15.84 12.21 4.79
C MET A 67 -16.66 10.93 4.63
N GLU A 68 -16.03 9.87 4.14
CA GLU A 68 -16.54 8.50 4.19
C GLU A 68 -15.61 7.66 5.08
N VAL A 69 -16.20 6.87 5.97
CA VAL A 69 -15.46 6.00 6.89
C VAL A 69 -15.76 4.55 6.53
N MET A 70 -14.70 3.77 6.31
CA MET A 70 -14.76 2.33 6.11
C MET A 70 -14.19 1.65 7.36
N ASP A 71 -15.09 1.33 8.27
CA ASP A 71 -14.82 0.61 9.52
C ASP A 71 -14.79 -0.91 9.25
N LEU A 72 -13.65 -1.56 9.51
CA LEU A 72 -13.49 -3.02 9.42
C LEU A 72 -13.64 -3.72 10.79
N GLY A 73 -13.85 -2.94 11.85
CA GLY A 73 -14.07 -3.41 13.21
C GLY A 73 -12.78 -3.72 13.98
N ASN A 74 -12.97 -4.31 15.16
CA ASN A 74 -11.89 -4.73 16.05
C ASN A 74 -11.30 -6.05 15.55
N PHE A 75 -10.06 -6.02 15.11
CA PHE A 75 -9.31 -7.22 14.75
C PHE A 75 -8.87 -8.01 15.98
N VAL A 76 -8.52 -7.30 17.05
CA VAL A 76 -8.19 -7.87 18.35
C VAL A 76 -8.89 -7.04 19.42
N GLU A 77 -9.54 -7.69 20.38
CA GLU A 77 -10.15 -7.04 21.52
C GLU A 77 -9.79 -7.80 22.80
N ILE A 78 -9.07 -7.14 23.70
CA ILE A 78 -8.70 -7.69 25.02
C ILE A 78 -9.51 -6.93 26.05
N GLY A 79 -10.72 -7.42 26.32
CA GLY A 79 -11.69 -6.74 27.18
C GLY A 79 -11.22 -6.49 28.63
N GLN A 80 -10.19 -7.21 29.10
CA GLN A 80 -9.64 -6.97 30.44
C GLN A 80 -8.69 -5.77 30.54
N GLU A 81 -8.10 -5.33 29.42
CA GLU A 81 -7.13 -4.22 29.40
C GLU A 81 -7.62 -3.01 28.59
N HIS A 82 -8.89 -3.00 28.15
CA HIS A 82 -9.46 -1.99 27.26
C HIS A 82 -8.69 -1.79 25.93
N PHE A 83 -7.81 -2.73 25.59
CA PHE A 83 -7.05 -2.70 24.35
C PHE A 83 -7.89 -3.25 23.20
N HIS A 84 -8.03 -2.45 22.14
CA HIS A 84 -8.73 -2.85 20.91
C HIS A 84 -7.88 -2.43 19.70
N PHE A 85 -7.51 -3.40 18.87
CA PHE A 85 -6.86 -3.14 17.60
C PHE A 85 -7.96 -2.88 16.56
N HIS A 86 -8.30 -1.62 16.36
CA HIS A 86 -9.39 -1.20 15.49
C HIS A 86 -8.86 -0.79 14.12
N LEU A 87 -9.37 -1.42 13.06
CA LEU A 87 -8.98 -1.12 11.68
C LEU A 87 -10.04 -0.24 11.02
N GLU A 88 -9.73 1.04 10.90
CA GLU A 88 -10.58 2.03 10.24
C GLU A 88 -9.82 2.73 9.11
N PHE A 89 -10.53 2.95 7.99
CA PHE A 89 -10.04 3.76 6.88
C PHE A 89 -10.92 5.00 6.64
N ILE A 90 -10.31 6.18 6.56
CA ILE A 90 -11.00 7.46 6.36
C ILE A 90 -10.68 8.05 4.98
N PHE A 91 -11.73 8.35 4.23
CA PHE A 91 -11.70 9.06 2.96
C PHE A 91 -12.23 10.47 3.17
N ASP A 92 -11.34 11.44 3.38
CA ASP A 92 -11.67 12.84 3.62
C ASP A 92 -11.03 13.76 2.56
N ARG A 93 -11.16 15.07 2.77
CA ARG A 93 -10.63 16.10 1.86
C ARG A 93 -9.10 16.14 1.79
N LEU A 94 -8.40 15.47 2.71
CA LEU A 94 -6.93 15.39 2.74
C LEU A 94 -6.44 14.04 2.19
N SER A 95 -7.02 12.93 2.65
CA SER A 95 -6.58 11.58 2.30
C SER A 95 -6.87 11.24 0.84
N VAL A 96 -8.02 11.65 0.29
CA VAL A 96 -8.39 11.37 -1.11
C VAL A 96 -7.39 11.97 -2.11
N PRO A 97 -7.00 13.27 -2.02
CA PRO A 97 -5.92 13.81 -2.86
C PRO A 97 -4.57 13.09 -2.70
N MET A 98 -4.19 12.68 -1.48
CA MET A 98 -2.93 11.98 -1.23
C MET A 98 -2.93 10.58 -1.87
N VAL A 99 -4.04 9.86 -1.79
CA VAL A 99 -4.24 8.58 -2.46
C VAL A 99 -4.25 8.74 -3.99
N LEU A 100 -4.89 9.79 -4.50
CA LEU A 100 -4.90 10.10 -5.92
C LEU A 100 -3.48 10.33 -6.45
N MET A 101 -2.72 11.18 -5.76
CA MET A 101 -1.30 11.43 -6.08
C MET A 101 -0.49 10.13 -6.04
N THR A 102 -0.74 9.28 -5.04
CA THR A 102 -0.08 7.98 -4.91
C THR A 102 -0.33 7.10 -6.12
N PHE A 103 -1.58 6.91 -6.56
CA PHE A 103 -1.88 6.10 -7.74
C PHE A 103 -1.25 6.65 -9.02
N VAL A 104 -1.22 7.98 -9.20
CA VAL A 104 -0.56 8.60 -10.35
C VAL A 104 0.95 8.31 -10.34
N LEU A 105 1.62 8.54 -9.22
CA LEU A 105 3.06 8.31 -9.09
C LEU A 105 3.41 6.82 -9.25
N VAL A 106 2.66 5.94 -8.60
CA VAL A 106 2.85 4.49 -8.72
C VAL A 106 2.58 4.01 -10.14
N GLY A 107 1.59 4.57 -10.84
CA GLY A 107 1.33 4.27 -12.25
C GLY A 107 2.49 4.66 -13.16
N VAL A 108 3.06 5.85 -12.96
CA VAL A 108 4.22 6.33 -13.73
C VAL A 108 5.47 5.51 -13.42
N ILE A 109 5.79 5.32 -12.14
CA ILE A 109 6.98 4.57 -11.70
C ILE A 109 6.87 3.11 -12.12
N GLY A 110 5.69 2.48 -11.95
CA GLY A 110 5.45 1.09 -12.36
C GLY A 110 5.56 0.89 -13.87
N SER A 111 5.04 1.83 -14.67
CA SER A 111 5.16 1.78 -16.13
C SER A 111 6.61 1.93 -16.59
N PHE A 112 7.37 2.83 -15.96
CA PHE A 112 8.81 2.98 -16.21
C PHE A 112 9.58 1.71 -15.80
N ALA A 113 9.34 1.21 -14.58
CA ALA A 113 10.02 0.04 -14.04
C ALA A 113 9.77 -1.22 -14.88
N ASN A 114 8.56 -1.38 -15.42
CA ASN A 114 8.25 -2.50 -16.31
C ASN A 114 9.16 -2.55 -17.55
N ILE A 115 9.41 -1.38 -18.16
CA ILE A 115 10.30 -1.28 -19.32
C ILE A 115 11.76 -1.42 -18.88
N TYR A 116 12.14 -0.76 -17.77
CA TYR A 116 13.52 -0.71 -17.30
C TYR A 116 14.06 -2.06 -16.82
N LEU A 117 13.23 -2.86 -16.14
CA LEU A 117 13.60 -4.16 -15.57
C LEU A 117 13.25 -5.34 -16.48
N GLN A 118 12.81 -5.08 -17.71
CA GLN A 118 12.37 -6.14 -18.61
C GLN A 118 13.50 -7.18 -18.82
N GLY A 119 13.20 -8.46 -18.55
CA GLY A 119 14.18 -9.54 -18.63
C GLY A 119 15.19 -9.60 -17.47
N ASP A 120 15.07 -8.75 -16.45
CA ASP A 120 15.89 -8.83 -15.24
C ASP A 120 15.43 -9.99 -14.35
N ALA A 121 16.38 -10.78 -13.82
CA ALA A 121 16.06 -11.93 -12.98
C ALA A 121 15.30 -11.57 -11.69
N GLY A 122 15.42 -10.32 -11.22
CA GLY A 122 14.73 -9.81 -10.04
C GLY A 122 13.37 -9.18 -10.33
N TYR A 123 12.91 -9.09 -11.59
CA TYR A 123 11.69 -8.38 -12.00
C TYR A 123 10.50 -8.69 -11.09
N TYR A 124 10.22 -9.98 -10.88
CA TYR A 124 9.10 -10.43 -10.05
C TYR A 124 9.19 -9.89 -8.61
N ARG A 125 10.39 -9.95 -8.04
CA ARG A 125 10.67 -9.56 -6.65
C ARG A 125 10.53 -8.05 -6.47
N PHE A 126 10.91 -7.26 -7.48
CA PHE A 126 10.66 -5.83 -7.51
C PHE A 126 9.17 -5.53 -7.39
N PHE A 127 8.34 -6.13 -8.24
CA PHE A 127 6.90 -5.84 -8.27
C PHE A 127 6.14 -6.33 -7.03
N VAL A 128 6.62 -7.37 -6.34
CA VAL A 128 6.11 -7.74 -5.01
C VAL A 128 6.40 -6.62 -4.00
N CYS A 129 7.65 -6.15 -3.92
CA CYS A 129 8.03 -5.08 -2.99
C CYS A 129 7.34 -3.75 -3.34
N PHE A 130 7.19 -3.46 -4.63
CA PHE A 130 6.50 -2.28 -5.13
C PHE A 130 4.99 -2.30 -4.81
N SER A 131 4.34 -3.46 -4.94
CA SER A 131 2.94 -3.64 -4.53
C SER A 131 2.78 -3.50 -3.02
N MET A 132 3.74 -4.01 -2.24
CA MET A 132 3.75 -3.85 -0.78
C MET A 132 3.91 -2.39 -0.37
N PHE A 133 4.75 -1.64 -1.08
CA PHE A 133 4.92 -0.20 -0.88
C PHE A 133 3.64 0.58 -1.17
N LEU A 134 2.94 0.27 -2.27
CA LEU A 134 1.63 0.87 -2.57
C LEU A 134 0.62 0.58 -1.46
N VAL A 135 0.50 -0.67 -1.00
CA VAL A 135 -0.42 -1.02 0.09
C VAL A 135 -0.08 -0.29 1.37
N GLY A 136 1.20 -0.20 1.73
CA GLY A 136 1.66 0.55 2.91
C GLY A 136 1.29 2.04 2.83
N LEU A 137 1.51 2.68 1.68
CA LEU A 137 1.13 4.08 1.47
C LEU A 137 -0.38 4.29 1.60
N LEU A 138 -1.20 3.39 1.04
CA LEU A 138 -2.65 3.49 1.16
C LEU A 138 -3.10 3.36 2.63
N PHE A 139 -2.51 2.43 3.38
CA PHE A 139 -2.83 2.27 4.81
C PHE A 139 -2.43 3.51 5.60
N ALA A 140 -1.24 4.07 5.35
CA ALA A 140 -0.76 5.25 6.05
C ALA A 140 -1.62 6.49 5.75
N PHE A 141 -2.00 6.72 4.49
CA PHE A 141 -2.78 7.90 4.12
C PHE A 141 -4.27 7.80 4.46
N LEU A 142 -4.83 6.60 4.50
CA LEU A 142 -6.23 6.37 4.82
C LEU A 142 -6.45 6.01 6.29
N ALA A 143 -5.43 6.00 7.14
CA ALA A 143 -5.57 5.55 8.52
C ALA A 143 -6.59 6.39 9.32
N GLY A 144 -7.65 5.73 9.82
CA GLY A 144 -8.57 6.31 10.80
C GLY A 144 -8.12 6.15 12.26
N THR A 145 -7.20 5.20 12.50
CA THR A 145 -6.65 4.90 13.82
C THR A 145 -5.12 4.85 13.80
N ILE A 146 -4.50 4.98 14.97
CA ILE A 146 -3.04 4.90 15.12
C ILE A 146 -2.54 3.50 14.72
N GLU A 147 -3.33 2.47 14.98
CA GLU A 147 -3.06 1.08 14.63
C GLU A 147 -2.99 0.87 13.12
N THR A 148 -3.97 1.40 12.37
CA THR A 148 -3.95 1.38 10.90
C THR A 148 -2.76 2.17 10.36
N LEU A 149 -2.46 3.33 10.94
CA LEU A 149 -1.32 4.17 10.55
C LEU A 149 0.00 3.42 10.77
N PHE A 150 0.18 2.84 11.95
CA PHE A 150 1.38 2.08 12.31
C PHE A 150 1.57 0.87 11.38
N LEU A 151 0.50 0.16 11.04
CA LEU A 151 0.55 -0.94 10.08
C LEU A 151 1.01 -0.47 8.69
N GLY A 152 0.46 0.64 8.19
CA GLY A 152 0.90 1.23 6.93
C GLY A 152 2.36 1.70 6.96
N TRP A 153 2.74 2.35 8.06
CA TRP A 153 4.08 2.86 8.33
C TRP A 153 5.14 1.74 8.30
N GLU A 154 4.87 0.64 8.98
CA GLU A 154 5.70 -0.57 8.99
C GLU A 154 5.90 -1.17 7.58
N LEU A 155 4.80 -1.28 6.82
CA LEU A 155 4.85 -1.77 5.44
C LEU A 155 5.69 -0.87 4.53
N VAL A 156 5.58 0.46 4.67
CA VAL A 156 6.38 1.45 3.93
C VAL A 156 7.86 1.33 4.29
N GLY A 157 8.18 1.25 5.59
CA GLY A 157 9.55 1.07 6.06
C GLY A 157 10.20 -0.21 5.52
N LEU A 158 9.48 -1.33 5.57
CA LEU A 158 9.99 -2.63 5.13
C LEU A 158 10.18 -2.67 3.61
N SER A 159 9.15 -2.29 2.86
CA SER A 159 9.19 -2.32 1.40
C SER A 159 10.24 -1.36 0.83
N SER A 160 10.40 -0.17 1.41
CA SER A 160 11.42 0.79 0.97
C SER A 160 12.84 0.27 1.20
N ALA A 161 13.13 -0.32 2.36
CA ALA A 161 14.43 -0.94 2.63
C ALA A 161 14.75 -2.08 1.65
N LEU A 162 13.76 -2.93 1.35
CA LEU A 162 13.89 -4.02 0.37
C LEU A 162 14.10 -3.50 -1.06
N LEU A 163 13.42 -2.43 -1.45
CA LEU A 163 13.60 -1.79 -2.76
C LEU A 163 14.99 -1.14 -2.90
N ILE A 164 15.51 -0.52 -1.83
CA ILE A 164 16.89 -0.01 -1.81
C ILE A 164 17.90 -1.16 -1.99
N ALA A 165 17.65 -2.29 -1.31
CA ALA A 165 18.48 -3.48 -1.39
C ALA A 165 18.24 -4.36 -2.64
N TYR A 166 17.47 -3.89 -3.64
CA TYR A 166 17.06 -4.70 -4.80
C TYR A 166 18.23 -5.42 -5.50
N PHE A 167 19.29 -4.67 -5.81
CA PHE A 167 20.55 -5.18 -6.38
C PHE A 167 21.45 -5.80 -5.30
N HIS A 168 20.91 -6.77 -4.58
CA HIS A 168 21.53 -7.45 -3.43
C HIS A 168 22.86 -8.16 -3.72
N GLU A 169 23.18 -8.45 -4.99
CA GLU A 169 24.49 -8.98 -5.40
C GLU A 169 25.64 -7.99 -5.11
N ARG A 170 25.31 -6.70 -4.98
CA ARG A 170 26.26 -5.65 -4.62
C ARG A 170 26.15 -5.38 -3.12
N LYS A 171 27.28 -5.27 -2.43
CA LYS A 171 27.32 -4.99 -0.99
C LYS A 171 26.69 -3.64 -0.62
N ALA A 172 26.98 -2.59 -1.40
CA ALA A 172 26.54 -1.24 -1.09
C ALA A 172 25.00 -1.07 -0.99
N PRO A 173 24.17 -1.57 -1.94
CA PRO A 173 22.71 -1.59 -1.80
C PRO A 173 22.20 -2.26 -0.52
N VAL A 174 22.78 -3.40 -0.14
CA VAL A 174 22.38 -4.15 1.05
C VAL A 174 22.71 -3.38 2.33
N GLU A 175 23.93 -2.84 2.43
CA GLU A 175 24.36 -2.01 3.56
C GLU A 175 23.49 -0.76 3.72
N ASN A 176 23.15 -0.10 2.61
CA ASN A 176 22.28 1.07 2.63
C ASN A 176 20.84 0.72 3.01
N GLY A 177 20.30 -0.38 2.49
CA GLY A 177 18.97 -0.87 2.86
C GLY A 177 18.87 -1.19 4.35
N LEU A 178 19.88 -1.88 4.91
CA LEU A 178 19.96 -2.17 6.34
C LEU A 178 20.08 -0.90 7.19
N ARG A 179 20.86 0.08 6.74
CA ARG A 179 20.98 1.37 7.42
C ARG A 179 19.64 2.10 7.49
N VAL A 180 18.92 2.16 6.36
CA VAL A 180 17.59 2.79 6.32
C VAL A 180 16.60 2.04 7.21
N TRP A 181 16.58 0.71 7.14
CA TRP A 181 15.75 -0.11 8.01
C TRP A 181 16.02 0.17 9.50
N GLY A 182 17.29 0.24 9.90
CA GLY A 182 17.67 0.57 11.28
C GLY A 182 17.15 1.94 11.73
N ILE A 183 17.22 2.96 10.87
CA ILE A 183 16.67 4.30 11.16
C ILE A 183 15.15 4.23 11.33
N TYR A 184 14.44 3.49 10.46
CA TYR A 184 13.01 3.27 10.60
C TYR A 184 12.67 2.61 11.93
N ARG A 185 13.34 1.52 12.33
CA ARG A 185 13.09 0.85 13.62
C ARG A 185 13.23 1.77 14.83
N VAL A 186 14.16 2.72 14.79
CA VAL A 186 14.31 3.72 15.86
C VAL A 186 13.12 4.70 15.85
N ALA A 187 12.67 5.13 14.67
CA ALA A 187 11.47 5.95 14.54
C ALA A 187 10.21 5.21 15.01
N ASP A 188 10.09 3.90 14.71
CA ASP A 188 8.97 3.06 15.11
C ASP A 188 8.91 2.92 16.63
N ALA A 189 10.06 2.72 17.28
CA ALA A 189 10.14 2.72 18.74
C ALA A 189 9.72 4.08 19.34
N ALA A 190 10.16 5.19 18.74
CA ALA A 190 9.75 6.52 19.18
C ALA A 190 8.24 6.77 18.97
N PHE A 191 7.69 6.29 17.86
CA PHE A 191 6.27 6.39 17.54
C PHE A 191 5.42 5.61 18.55
N LEU A 192 5.82 4.39 18.90
CA LEU A 192 5.09 3.54 19.86
C LEU A 192 5.21 4.02 21.32
N MET A 193 6.21 4.85 21.65
CA MET A 193 6.37 5.42 22.98
C MET A 193 5.57 6.72 23.21
N ALA A 194 5.17 7.41 22.14
CA ALA A 194 4.47 8.69 22.20
C ALA A 194 2.98 8.52 22.54
#